data_AF-A0A2E4HKT3-F1
#
_entry.id   AF-A0A2E4HKT3-F1
#
_cell.length_a   1.000
_cell.length_b   1.000
_cell.length_c   1.000
_cell.angle_alpha   90.00
_cell.angle_beta   90.00
_cell.angle_gamma   90.00
#
_symmetry.space_group_name_H-M   'P 1'
#
loop_
_entity.id
_entity.type
_entity.pdbx_description
1 polymer ?
#
loop_
_entity_poly.entity_id
_entity_poly.type
_entity_poly.pdbx_seq_one_letter_code
_entity_poly.pdbx_strand_id
1 'polypeptide(L)'
;SIDSETDLFKWFILEISKLSKKRNNEKSALPLYEFDFPDLSPFLQPEFKEHVASSSKPKIKIETSLQFLFFLQYMNFEERLVLVMKNYFVKDYISLSSQVLEIEKEKISEIIEDAKKQYSLIFNKWKNNIPFPESNGDKTLDILSKKFIDALQKRDKSLLENIFLNDIELTVSTEKRTGNEFVSIACLDLLKKSGKILCFNEIRLNGCLGILVWSRSDNSSEWSRVAFVLFLGNEKLICSMKWYFDGHLFRNIICENPIIS
;
A
#
# COMPACT_ATOMS: atom_id res chain seq x y z
N SER A 1 -27.27 -0.52 15.11
CA SER A 1 -26.19 0.43 15.39
C SER A 1 -25.09 -0.34 16.11
N ILE A 2 -23.82 -0.05 15.80
CA ILE A 2 -22.66 -0.56 16.54
C ILE A 2 -22.35 0.56 17.52
N ASP A 3 -22.90 0.52 18.74
CA ASP A 3 -22.89 1.64 19.68
C ASP A 3 -21.79 1.53 20.74
N SER A 4 -20.86 0.58 20.59
CA SER A 4 -19.69 0.47 21.48
C SER A 4 -18.46 -0.12 20.77
N GLU A 5 -17.25 0.18 21.26
CA GLU A 5 -16.00 -0.49 20.84
C GLU A 5 -16.11 -2.03 20.95
N THR A 6 -16.90 -2.51 21.90
CA THR A 6 -17.20 -3.93 22.12
C THR A 6 -18.00 -4.55 20.96
N ASP A 7 -18.87 -3.79 20.30
CA ASP A 7 -19.65 -4.28 19.16
C ASP A 7 -18.81 -4.30 17.87
N LEU A 8 -17.91 -3.33 17.70
CA LEU A 8 -16.94 -3.31 16.60
C LEU A 8 -15.98 -4.52 16.72
N PHE A 9 -15.57 -4.82 17.95
CA PHE A 9 -14.74 -5.95 18.29
C PHE A 9 -15.42 -7.30 18.00
N LYS A 10 -16.67 -7.49 18.47
CA LYS A 10 -17.44 -8.71 18.17
C LYS A 10 -17.66 -8.90 16.68
N TRP A 11 -17.96 -7.82 15.95
CA TRP A 11 -18.09 -7.86 14.50
C TRP A 11 -16.79 -8.27 13.81
N PHE A 12 -15.65 -7.70 14.21
CA PHE A 12 -14.34 -8.04 13.65
C PHE A 12 -13.99 -9.51 13.84
N ILE A 13 -14.18 -10.04 15.06
CA ILE A 13 -13.97 -11.47 15.34
C ILE A 13 -14.88 -12.33 14.46
N LEU A 14 -16.17 -11.99 14.35
CA LEU A 14 -17.12 -12.73 13.52
C LEU A 14 -16.75 -12.72 12.03
N GLU A 15 -16.35 -11.58 11.48
CA GLU A 15 -15.96 -11.49 10.07
C GLU A 15 -14.65 -12.24 9.78
N ILE A 16 -13.65 -12.13 10.65
CA ILE A 16 -12.42 -12.89 10.46
C ILE A 16 -12.65 -14.38 10.64
N SER A 17 -13.48 -14.82 11.60
CA SER A 17 -13.86 -16.22 11.71
C SER A 17 -14.55 -16.74 10.44
N LYS A 18 -15.37 -15.92 9.78
CA LYS A 18 -15.97 -16.28 8.48
C LYS A 18 -14.91 -16.37 7.36
N LEU A 19 -13.93 -15.47 7.34
CA LEU A 19 -12.82 -15.49 6.38
C LEU A 19 -11.93 -16.72 6.60
N SER A 20 -11.56 -17.00 7.86
CA SER A 20 -10.82 -18.21 8.28
C SER A 20 -11.53 -19.50 7.84
N LYS A 21 -12.86 -19.55 7.89
CA LYS A 21 -13.65 -20.70 7.41
C LYS A 21 -13.71 -20.80 5.89
N LYS A 22 -13.46 -19.71 5.16
CA LYS A 22 -13.41 -19.65 3.69
C LYS A 22 -12.00 -19.79 3.10
N ARG A 23 -11.02 -20.27 3.90
CA ARG A 23 -9.60 -20.52 3.54
C ARG A 23 -9.34 -20.97 2.09
N ASN A 24 -10.23 -21.76 1.50
CA ASN A 24 -10.12 -22.25 0.13
C ASN A 24 -10.05 -21.17 -0.97
N ASN A 25 -10.43 -19.91 -0.66
CA ASN A 25 -10.38 -18.79 -1.61
C ASN A 25 -9.37 -17.70 -1.25
N GLU A 26 -8.54 -17.89 -0.21
CA GLU A 26 -7.54 -16.90 0.14
C GLU A 26 -6.30 -17.04 -0.76
N LYS A 27 -5.78 -15.91 -1.23
CA LYS A 27 -4.48 -15.88 -1.93
C LYS A 27 -3.42 -16.48 -1.00
N SER A 28 -2.74 -17.50 -1.51
CA SER A 28 -1.55 -18.08 -0.88
C SER A 28 -0.51 -16.99 -0.63
N ALA A 29 0.34 -17.21 0.38
CA ALA A 29 1.50 -16.36 0.61
C ALA A 29 2.31 -16.21 -0.69
N LEU A 30 2.71 -14.98 -1.01
CA LEU A 30 3.61 -14.75 -2.13
C LEU A 30 4.97 -15.39 -1.82
N PRO A 31 5.59 -16.07 -2.79
CA PRO A 31 6.92 -16.61 -2.60
C PRO A 31 7.95 -15.47 -2.50
N LEU A 32 9.03 -15.67 -1.73
CA LEU A 32 10.08 -14.65 -1.51
C LEU A 32 10.85 -14.24 -2.78
N TYR A 33 10.76 -15.01 -3.86
CA TYR A 33 11.32 -14.65 -5.16
C TYR A 33 10.36 -13.79 -5.99
N GLU A 34 9.08 -13.74 -5.64
CA GLU A 34 8.09 -12.89 -6.29
C GLU A 34 8.02 -11.53 -5.60
N PHE A 35 8.01 -10.50 -6.42
CA PHE A 35 7.93 -9.12 -5.98
C PHE A 35 6.61 -8.52 -6.47
N ASP A 36 5.76 -8.10 -5.54
CA ASP A 36 4.53 -7.40 -5.85
C ASP A 36 4.26 -6.29 -4.83
N PHE A 37 3.47 -5.31 -5.26
CA PHE A 37 2.97 -4.26 -4.40
C PHE A 37 1.85 -4.83 -3.51
N PRO A 38 1.77 -4.41 -2.23
CA PRO A 38 0.69 -4.83 -1.35
C PRO A 38 -0.64 -4.50 -2.00
N ASP A 39 -1.55 -5.47 -1.95
CA ASP A 39 -2.88 -5.31 -2.52
C ASP A 39 -3.54 -4.08 -1.87
N LEU A 40 -3.92 -3.10 -2.68
CA LEU A 40 -4.60 -1.90 -2.21
C LEU A 40 -6.10 -2.17 -2.01
N SER A 41 -6.64 -3.27 -2.57
CA SER A 41 -8.06 -3.59 -2.53
C SER A 41 -8.65 -3.83 -1.13
N PRO A 42 -7.97 -4.45 -0.13
CA PRO A 42 -8.56 -4.68 1.20
C PRO A 42 -8.66 -3.40 2.05
N PHE A 43 -7.89 -2.37 1.71
CA PHE A 43 -7.86 -1.10 2.46
C PHE A 43 -8.65 0.01 1.77
N LEU A 44 -9.07 -0.23 0.53
CA LEU A 44 -9.89 0.70 -0.24
C LEU A 44 -11.39 0.39 -0.13
N GLN A 45 -11.81 -0.80 0.30
CA GLN A 45 -13.20 -1.07 0.72
C GLN A 45 -13.29 -2.26 1.69
N PRO A 46 -14.05 -2.11 2.79
CA PRO A 46 -15.31 -2.80 2.89
C PRO A 46 -16.35 -1.90 2.24
N GLU A 47 -17.22 -2.47 1.42
CA GLU A 47 -18.55 -1.92 1.22
C GLU A 47 -19.23 -1.86 2.60
N PHE A 48 -18.93 -0.81 3.37
CA PHE A 48 -19.96 -0.17 4.18
C PHE A 48 -20.95 0.35 3.15
N LYS A 49 -21.84 -0.54 2.68
CA LYS A 49 -23.14 -0.12 2.17
C LYS A 49 -23.60 0.96 3.13
N GLU A 50 -23.96 2.09 2.56
CA GLU A 50 -24.60 3.22 3.23
C GLU A 50 -25.93 2.75 3.84
N HIS A 51 -25.86 1.86 4.81
CA HIS A 51 -26.90 1.67 5.77
C HIS A 51 -26.50 2.52 6.96
N VAL A 52 -27.40 3.46 7.22
CA VAL A 52 -27.42 4.42 8.30
C VAL A 52 -26.51 5.63 8.06
N ALA A 53 -27.14 6.66 7.50
CA ALA A 53 -26.89 8.04 7.86
C ALA A 53 -27.03 8.18 9.39
N SER A 54 -25.97 7.89 10.13
CA SER A 54 -25.79 8.35 11.50
C SER A 54 -24.35 8.82 11.63
N SER A 55 -24.21 10.08 12.03
CA SER A 55 -22.98 10.86 12.17
C SER A 55 -22.02 10.36 13.26
N SER A 56 -22.03 9.07 13.55
CA SER A 56 -21.33 8.43 14.67
C SER A 56 -20.59 7.16 14.25
N LYS A 57 -20.19 7.03 12.97
CA LYS A 57 -19.21 6.00 12.60
C LYS A 57 -17.82 6.47 13.02
N PRO A 58 -17.03 5.65 13.74
CA PRO A 58 -15.64 5.99 14.02
C PRO A 58 -14.95 6.11 12.66
N LYS A 59 -14.63 7.34 12.27
CA LYS A 59 -13.64 7.57 11.21
C LYS A 59 -12.36 6.99 11.76
N ILE A 60 -12.01 5.78 11.33
CA ILE A 60 -10.67 5.26 11.56
C ILE A 60 -9.77 6.19 10.75
N LYS A 61 -9.30 7.25 11.39
CA LYS A 61 -8.12 7.98 10.98
C LYS A 61 -7.01 6.94 11.06
N ILE A 62 -6.64 6.36 9.92
CA ILE A 62 -5.46 5.51 9.83
C ILE A 62 -4.26 6.45 9.93
N GLU A 63 -3.96 6.88 11.15
CA GLU A 63 -2.73 7.59 11.52
C GLU A 63 -1.57 6.60 11.75
N THR A 64 -1.81 5.30 11.60
CA THR A 64 -0.80 4.24 11.70
C THR A 64 -0.08 4.03 10.37
N SER A 65 1.25 4.08 10.41
CA SER A 65 2.11 3.59 9.32
C SER A 65 1.77 2.13 9.01
N LEU A 66 1.05 1.90 7.91
CA LEU A 66 0.64 0.57 7.44
C LEU A 66 1.78 -0.21 6.75
N GLN A 67 3.04 0.13 7.04
CA GLN A 67 4.25 -0.53 6.49
C GLN A 67 4.29 -2.04 6.73
N PHE A 68 3.65 -2.53 7.81
CA PHE A 68 3.59 -3.96 8.08
C PHE A 68 2.81 -4.75 7.01
N LEU A 69 1.90 -4.11 6.26
CA LEU A 69 1.10 -4.76 5.23
C LEU A 69 1.94 -5.34 4.09
N PHE A 70 3.07 -4.70 3.78
CA PHE A 70 4.02 -5.23 2.82
C PHE A 70 4.56 -6.60 3.26
N PHE A 71 4.82 -6.80 4.55
CA PHE A 71 5.30 -8.09 5.04
C PHE A 71 4.22 -9.16 5.02
N LEU A 72 2.97 -8.76 5.29
CA LEU A 72 1.85 -9.69 5.37
C LEU A 72 1.62 -10.44 4.05
N GLN A 73 1.91 -9.87 2.88
CA GLN A 73 1.68 -10.57 1.61
C GLN A 73 2.54 -11.83 1.42
N TYR A 74 3.65 -11.93 2.15
CA TYR A 74 4.58 -13.06 2.13
C TYR A 74 4.33 -14.08 3.25
N MET A 75 3.32 -13.82 4.08
CA MET A 75 2.98 -14.67 5.23
C MET A 75 1.73 -15.48 4.93
N ASN A 76 1.64 -16.67 5.50
CA ASN A 76 0.41 -17.47 5.41
C ASN A 76 -0.74 -16.81 6.18
N PHE A 77 -1.95 -17.34 6.05
CA PHE A 77 -3.13 -16.74 6.68
C PHE A 77 -2.99 -16.67 8.21
N GLU A 78 -2.53 -17.75 8.82
CA GLU A 78 -2.36 -17.88 10.26
C GLU A 78 -1.38 -16.86 10.82
N GLU A 79 -0.21 -16.72 10.20
CA GLU A 79 0.82 -15.74 10.54
C GLU A 79 0.29 -14.31 10.41
N ARG A 80 -0.37 -14.00 9.29
CA ARG A 80 -0.99 -12.68 9.04
C ARG A 80 -1.99 -12.34 10.13
N LEU A 81 -2.90 -13.28 10.40
CA LEU A 81 -3.96 -13.09 11.37
C LEU A 81 -3.39 -12.86 12.77
N VAL A 82 -2.48 -13.72 13.23
CA VAL A 82 -1.91 -13.64 14.57
C VAL A 82 -1.14 -12.34 14.75
N LEU A 83 -0.39 -11.88 13.74
CA LEU A 83 0.31 -10.59 13.80
C LEU A 83 -0.64 -9.40 13.85
N VAL A 84 -1.70 -9.39 13.02
CA VAL A 84 -2.74 -8.35 13.09
C VAL A 84 -3.41 -8.36 14.46
N MET A 85 -3.80 -9.53 14.96
CA MET A 85 -4.41 -9.68 16.28
C MET A 85 -3.49 -9.16 17.38
N LYS A 86 -2.19 -9.50 17.33
CA LYS A 86 -1.19 -9.05 18.29
C LYS A 86 -1.00 -7.53 18.29
N ASN A 87 -0.98 -6.90 17.12
CA ASN A 87 -0.74 -5.47 16.98
C ASN A 87 -1.95 -4.62 17.39
N TYR A 88 -3.18 -5.10 17.13
CA TYR A 88 -4.40 -4.35 17.41
C TYR A 88 -5.12 -4.76 18.71
N PHE A 89 -4.89 -5.98 19.22
CA PHE A 89 -5.56 -6.52 20.42
C PHE A 89 -4.55 -7.02 21.47
N VAL A 90 -3.64 -6.13 21.87
CA VAL A 90 -2.41 -6.38 22.66
C VAL A 90 -2.60 -7.30 23.89
N LYS A 91 -3.75 -7.26 24.57
CA LYS A 91 -3.96 -8.01 25.83
C LYS A 91 -4.53 -9.43 25.65
N ASP A 92 -5.33 -9.68 24.61
CA ASP A 92 -6.09 -10.94 24.46
C ASP A 92 -5.79 -11.70 23.17
N TYR A 93 -4.85 -11.21 22.36
CA TYR A 93 -4.60 -11.71 21.01
C TYR A 93 -4.36 -13.22 20.92
N ILE A 94 -3.71 -13.86 21.92
CA ILE A 94 -3.48 -15.32 21.91
C ILE A 94 -4.81 -16.07 21.99
N SER A 95 -5.67 -15.66 22.93
CA SER A 95 -6.96 -16.32 23.12
C SER A 95 -7.89 -16.09 21.92
N LEU A 96 -7.86 -14.89 21.35
CA LEU A 96 -8.68 -14.53 20.20
C LEU A 96 -8.22 -15.24 18.92
N SER A 97 -6.91 -15.26 18.68
CA SER A 97 -6.35 -15.95 17.52
C SER A 97 -6.62 -17.45 17.60
N SER A 98 -6.48 -18.05 18.78
CA SER A 98 -6.84 -19.46 19.04
C SER A 98 -8.31 -19.74 18.73
N GLN A 99 -9.24 -18.88 19.16
CA GLN A 99 -10.67 -19.01 18.87
C GLN A 99 -10.98 -18.89 17.37
N VAL A 100 -10.36 -17.92 16.68
CA VAL A 100 -10.62 -17.64 15.26
C VAL A 100 -10.01 -18.70 14.34
N LEU A 101 -8.83 -19.21 14.70
CA LEU A 101 -8.15 -20.26 13.97
C LEU A 101 -8.63 -21.66 14.34
N GLU A 102 -9.42 -21.78 15.41
CA GLU A 102 -9.90 -23.05 15.98
C GLU A 102 -8.72 -24.00 16.32
N ILE A 103 -7.64 -23.45 16.90
CA ILE A 103 -6.44 -24.19 17.34
C ILE A 103 -6.08 -23.90 18.79
N GLU A 104 -5.27 -24.78 19.39
CA GLU A 104 -4.75 -24.63 20.75
C GLU A 104 -3.90 -23.36 20.93
N LYS A 105 -3.95 -22.76 22.13
CA LYS A 105 -3.25 -21.50 22.43
C LYS A 105 -1.73 -21.64 22.33
N GLU A 106 -1.22 -22.82 22.65
CA GLU A 106 0.19 -23.18 22.58
C GLU A 106 0.72 -23.03 21.15
N LYS A 107 -0.08 -23.46 20.15
CA LYS A 107 0.25 -23.33 18.72
C LYS A 107 0.27 -21.88 18.23
N ILE A 108 -0.45 -20.97 18.89
CA ILE A 108 -0.39 -19.55 18.55
C ILE A 108 1.00 -18.98 18.82
N SER A 109 1.65 -19.41 19.90
CA SER A 109 3.02 -18.99 20.21
C SER A 109 4.01 -19.44 19.13
N GLU A 110 3.85 -20.66 18.60
CA GLU A 110 4.65 -21.18 17.49
C GLU A 110 4.45 -20.34 16.21
N ILE A 111 3.20 -20.03 15.87
CA ILE A 111 2.87 -19.18 14.71
C ILE A 111 3.49 -17.79 14.84
N ILE A 112 3.53 -17.20 16.05
CA ILE A 112 4.20 -15.90 16.27
C ILE A 112 5.70 -16.01 15.96
N GLU A 113 6.36 -17.06 16.44
CA GLU A 113 7.79 -17.26 16.20
C GLU A 113 8.09 -17.50 14.73
N ASP A 114 7.26 -18.28 14.03
CA ASP A 114 7.40 -18.48 12.59
C ASP A 114 7.13 -17.20 11.81
N ALA A 115 6.11 -16.41 12.19
CA ALA A 115 5.85 -15.10 11.61
C ALA A 115 7.03 -14.12 11.82
N LYS A 116 7.71 -14.16 12.97
CA LYS A 116 8.93 -13.37 13.22
C LYS A 116 10.10 -13.83 12.35
N LYS A 117 10.28 -15.14 12.16
CA LYS A 117 11.31 -15.68 11.25
C LYS A 117 11.03 -15.24 9.82
N GLN A 118 9.79 -15.37 9.36
CA GLN A 118 9.38 -14.89 8.03
C GLN A 118 9.59 -13.40 7.88
N TYR A 119 9.17 -12.59 8.85
CA TYR A 119 9.44 -11.15 8.88
C TYR A 119 10.93 -10.87 8.69
N SER A 120 11.78 -11.57 9.45
CA SER A 120 13.24 -11.39 9.39
C SER A 120 13.83 -11.80 8.04
N LEU A 121 13.29 -12.86 7.41
CA LEU A 121 13.68 -13.29 6.06
C LEU A 121 13.30 -12.26 5.01
N ILE A 122 12.04 -11.80 5.02
CA ILE A 122 11.52 -10.76 4.11
C ILE A 122 12.33 -9.48 4.30
N PHE A 123 12.52 -9.04 5.54
CA PHE A 123 13.31 -7.86 5.87
C PHE A 123 14.74 -8.02 5.36
N ASN A 124 15.43 -9.12 5.64
CA ASN A 124 16.81 -9.27 5.16
C ASN A 124 16.94 -9.33 3.65
N LYS A 125 15.98 -9.97 2.97
CA LYS A 125 15.94 -10.05 1.51
C LYS A 125 15.74 -8.68 0.87
N TRP A 126 14.92 -7.84 1.49
CA TRP A 126 14.35 -6.69 0.82
C TRP A 126 14.58 -5.35 1.54
N LYS A 127 15.25 -5.31 2.70
CA LYS A 127 15.60 -4.09 3.45
C LYS A 127 16.34 -3.06 2.60
N ASN A 128 17.08 -3.53 1.60
CA ASN A 128 17.80 -2.67 0.68
C ASN A 128 16.94 -2.17 -0.49
N ASN A 129 15.72 -2.68 -0.68
CA ASN A 129 14.86 -2.44 -1.85
C ASN A 129 13.41 -2.03 -1.50
N ILE A 130 13.03 -2.01 -0.22
CA ILE A 130 11.71 -1.61 0.26
C ILE A 130 11.82 -0.28 1.00
N PRO A 131 10.82 0.62 0.84
CA PRO A 131 10.75 1.86 1.58
C PRO A 131 10.37 1.64 3.05
N PHE A 132 11.32 1.21 3.88
CA PHE A 132 11.20 1.35 5.32
C PHE A 132 12.12 2.47 5.78
N PRO A 133 11.68 3.74 5.79
CA PRO A 133 12.16 4.57 6.85
C PRO A 133 11.63 3.91 8.12
N GLU A 134 12.54 3.40 8.96
CA GLU A 134 12.25 3.39 10.39
C GLU A 134 11.66 4.76 10.73
N SER A 135 10.74 4.80 11.70
CA SER A 135 10.04 6.00 12.16
C SER A 135 10.96 7.19 12.54
N ASN A 136 12.27 7.06 12.38
CA ASN A 136 13.30 8.09 12.46
C ASN A 136 14.05 8.28 11.11
N GLY A 137 13.44 9.00 10.16
CA GLY A 137 14.19 9.96 9.34
C GLY A 137 15.09 9.45 8.21
N ASP A 138 14.75 8.38 7.51
CA ASP A 138 15.46 8.09 6.25
C ASP A 138 15.00 9.06 5.13
N LYS A 139 15.72 10.18 5.00
CA LYS A 139 15.48 11.26 4.00
C LYS A 139 15.63 10.77 2.56
N THR A 140 16.13 9.56 2.35
CA THR A 140 16.58 9.06 1.06
C THR A 140 15.42 8.82 0.08
N LEU A 141 14.33 8.25 0.56
CA LEU A 141 13.13 8.03 -0.25
C LEU A 141 12.44 9.34 -0.61
N ASP A 142 12.41 10.31 0.31
CA ASP A 142 11.89 11.64 0.06
C ASP A 142 12.77 12.42 -0.94
N ILE A 143 14.07 12.11 -1.02
CA ILE A 143 14.96 12.65 -2.06
C ILE A 143 14.64 11.99 -3.41
N LEU A 144 14.41 10.67 -3.44
CA LEU A 144 14.07 9.95 -4.65
C LEU A 144 12.71 10.39 -5.21
N SER A 145 11.68 10.56 -4.37
CA SER A 145 10.40 11.12 -4.81
C SER A 145 10.57 12.50 -5.41
N LYS A 146 11.33 13.39 -4.76
CA LYS A 146 11.58 14.74 -5.28
C LYS A 146 12.30 14.74 -6.63
N LYS A 147 13.33 13.89 -6.79
CA LYS A 147 14.03 13.74 -8.07
C LYS A 147 13.10 13.19 -9.15
N PHE A 148 12.27 12.21 -8.81
CA PHE A 148 11.30 11.64 -9.73
C PHE A 148 10.23 12.66 -10.14
N ILE A 149 9.66 13.40 -9.18
CA ILE A 149 8.72 14.49 -9.46
C ILE A 149 9.36 15.56 -10.35
N ASP A 150 10.59 15.98 -10.06
CA ASP A 150 11.33 16.97 -10.86
C ASP A 150 11.54 16.47 -12.30
N ALA A 151 11.93 15.20 -12.47
CA ALA A 151 12.09 14.58 -13.80
C ALA A 151 10.75 14.51 -14.57
N LEU A 152 9.65 14.17 -13.91
CA LEU A 152 8.31 14.17 -14.49
C LEU A 152 7.84 15.58 -14.89
N GLN A 153 8.07 16.58 -14.02
CA GLN A 153 7.73 17.98 -14.28
C GLN A 153 8.50 18.55 -15.48
N LYS A 154 9.81 18.26 -15.56
CA LYS A 154 10.67 18.63 -16.69
C LYS A 154 10.41 17.81 -17.95
N ARG A 155 9.67 16.69 -17.83
CA ARG A 155 9.46 15.71 -18.89
C ARG A 155 10.77 15.19 -19.47
N ASP A 156 11.76 15.01 -18.61
CA ASP A 156 13.13 14.66 -19.00
C ASP A 156 13.33 13.14 -18.86
N LYS A 157 13.45 12.47 -20.01
CA LYS A 157 13.70 11.03 -20.08
C LYS A 157 15.01 10.66 -19.41
N SER A 158 16.08 11.40 -19.64
CA SER A 158 17.41 11.07 -19.10
C SER A 158 17.46 11.26 -17.59
N LEU A 159 16.74 12.24 -17.03
CA LEU A 159 16.60 12.36 -15.58
C LEU A 159 15.83 11.19 -14.97
N LEU A 160 14.78 10.69 -15.63
CA LEU A 160 14.08 9.47 -15.21
C LEU A 160 15.02 8.25 -15.27
N GLU A 161 15.80 8.13 -16.33
CA GLU A 161 16.70 6.99 -16.48
C GLU A 161 17.78 6.95 -15.39
N ASN A 162 18.27 8.12 -14.97
CA ASN A 162 19.29 8.23 -13.91
C ASN A 162 18.81 7.87 -12.51
N ILE A 163 17.50 7.78 -12.29
CA ILE A 163 16.92 7.42 -10.99
C ILE A 163 16.28 6.03 -11.00
N PHE A 164 16.33 5.32 -12.12
CA PHE A 164 15.81 3.96 -12.26
C PHE A 164 16.92 2.93 -12.23
N LEU A 165 16.62 1.76 -11.70
CA LEU A 165 17.45 0.57 -11.89
C LEU A 165 17.38 0.14 -13.37
N ASN A 166 18.46 -0.43 -13.91
CA ASN A 166 18.53 -0.81 -15.32
C ASN A 166 17.40 -1.77 -15.73
N ASP A 167 17.05 -2.69 -14.84
CA ASP A 167 15.97 -3.67 -14.95
C ASP A 167 14.73 -3.26 -14.14
N ILE A 168 14.47 -1.95 -14.00
CA ILE A 168 13.26 -1.47 -13.35
C ILE A 168 12.00 -2.12 -13.93
N GLU A 169 11.11 -2.54 -13.04
CA GLU A 169 9.81 -3.10 -13.41
C GLU A 169 8.72 -2.04 -13.37
N LEU A 170 7.85 -2.04 -14.36
CA LEU A 170 6.65 -1.22 -14.43
C LEU A 170 5.43 -2.13 -14.55
N THR A 171 4.51 -2.00 -13.60
CA THR A 171 3.18 -2.62 -13.66
C THR A 171 2.13 -1.56 -14.00
N VAL A 172 1.36 -1.78 -15.05
CA VAL A 172 0.19 -0.95 -15.39
C VAL A 172 -1.02 -1.87 -15.50
N SER A 173 -1.98 -1.70 -14.60
CA SER A 173 -3.12 -2.64 -14.47
C SER A 173 -2.64 -4.09 -14.29
N THR A 174 -2.76 -4.94 -15.31
CA THR A 174 -2.32 -6.35 -15.30
C THR A 174 -1.05 -6.59 -16.11
N GLU A 175 -0.53 -5.58 -16.82
CA GLU A 175 0.67 -5.73 -17.65
C GLU A 175 1.93 -5.38 -16.85
N LYS A 176 2.94 -6.26 -16.91
CA LYS A 176 4.29 -6.03 -16.38
C LYS A 176 5.28 -5.86 -17.54
N ARG A 177 6.16 -4.86 -17.41
CA ARG A 177 7.24 -4.55 -18.36
C ARG A 177 8.50 -4.24 -17.59
N THR A 178 9.66 -4.49 -18.20
CA THR A 178 10.97 -4.31 -17.55
C THR A 178 11.90 -3.52 -18.46
N GLY A 179 12.75 -2.68 -17.87
CA GLY A 179 13.82 -1.99 -18.58
C GLY A 179 13.71 -0.48 -18.48
N ASN A 180 14.81 0.14 -18.08
CA ASN A 180 14.89 1.56 -17.76
C ASN A 180 14.38 2.49 -18.88
N GLU A 181 14.88 2.33 -20.10
CA GLU A 181 14.48 3.16 -21.23
C GLU A 181 12.96 3.07 -21.50
N PHE A 182 12.44 1.84 -21.52
CA PHE A 182 11.02 1.60 -21.77
C PHE A 182 10.16 2.24 -20.68
N VAL A 183 10.52 2.05 -19.41
CA VAL A 183 9.76 2.58 -18.27
C VAL A 183 9.79 4.10 -18.24
N SER A 184 10.91 4.72 -18.60
CA SER A 184 11.03 6.17 -18.74
C SER A 184 10.11 6.74 -19.82
N ILE A 185 10.10 6.11 -21.00
CA ILE A 185 9.18 6.48 -22.10
C ILE A 185 7.72 6.32 -21.65
N ALA A 186 7.39 5.19 -21.03
CA ALA A 186 6.04 4.91 -20.56
C ALA A 186 5.55 5.97 -19.56
N CYS A 187 6.38 6.38 -18.59
CA CYS A 187 6.02 7.44 -17.65
C CYS A 187 5.69 8.74 -18.37
N LEU A 188 6.52 9.17 -19.33
CA LEU A 188 6.29 10.41 -20.08
C LEU A 188 5.04 10.33 -20.97
N ASP A 189 4.78 9.19 -21.60
CA ASP A 189 3.60 9.01 -22.45
C ASP A 189 2.30 8.96 -21.64
N LEU A 190 2.33 8.37 -20.44
CA LEU A 190 1.20 8.38 -19.51
C LEU A 190 0.87 9.82 -19.04
N LEU A 191 1.89 10.66 -18.79
CA LEU A 191 1.68 12.07 -18.45
C LEU A 191 1.09 12.89 -19.60
N LYS A 192 1.47 12.63 -20.86
CA LYS A 192 0.88 13.33 -22.02
C LYS A 192 -0.63 13.15 -22.10
N LYS A 193 -1.14 11.99 -21.67
CA LYS A 193 -2.57 11.66 -21.63
C LYS A 193 -3.31 12.29 -20.44
N SER A 194 -2.57 12.78 -19.45
CA SER A 194 -3.09 13.16 -18.13
C SER A 194 -3.53 14.64 -18.04
N GLY A 195 -3.21 15.48 -19.02
CA GLY A 195 -3.60 16.90 -19.06
C GLY A 195 -2.41 17.83 -19.32
N LYS A 196 -2.69 19.14 -19.47
CA LYS A 196 -1.65 20.15 -19.73
C LYS A 196 -0.99 20.66 -18.45
N ILE A 197 -1.79 20.99 -17.44
CA ILE A 197 -1.33 21.47 -16.14
C ILE A 197 -1.40 20.29 -15.18
N LEU A 198 -0.24 19.89 -14.66
CA LEU A 198 -0.11 18.75 -13.75
C LEU A 198 0.45 19.22 -12.40
N CYS A 199 -0.05 18.61 -11.33
CA CYS A 199 0.52 18.75 -9.99
C CYS A 199 0.78 17.35 -9.41
N PHE A 200 1.82 17.24 -8.59
CA PHE A 200 2.27 15.98 -8.03
C PHE A 200 2.31 16.11 -6.51
N ASN A 201 1.57 15.25 -5.82
CA ASN A 201 1.61 15.18 -4.37
C ASN A 201 2.21 13.85 -3.95
N GLU A 202 3.24 13.90 -3.12
CA GLU A 202 3.74 12.70 -2.46
C GLU A 202 2.67 12.17 -1.50
N ILE A 203 2.46 10.85 -1.54
CA ILE A 203 1.58 10.15 -0.61
C ILE A 203 2.25 8.86 -0.13
N ARG A 204 1.83 8.39 1.04
CA ARG A 204 2.26 7.10 1.59
C ARG A 204 1.04 6.22 1.75
N LEU A 205 0.97 5.14 0.97
CA LEU A 205 -0.11 4.15 1.05
C LEU A 205 0.48 2.82 1.45
N ASN A 206 -0.05 2.23 2.53
CA ASN A 206 0.37 0.90 3.00
C ASN A 206 1.90 0.77 3.21
N GLY A 207 2.52 1.88 3.62
CA GLY A 207 3.97 2.01 3.80
C GLY A 207 4.79 2.13 2.52
N CYS A 208 4.18 2.00 1.34
CA CYS A 208 4.81 2.32 0.09
C CYS A 208 4.74 3.82 -0.17
N LEU A 209 5.84 4.36 -0.69
CA LEU A 209 5.88 5.71 -1.20
C LEU A 209 5.21 5.74 -2.58
N GLY A 210 4.44 6.80 -2.81
CA GLY A 210 3.78 7.00 -4.07
C GLY A 210 3.55 8.46 -4.37
N ILE A 211 3.09 8.73 -5.59
CA ILE A 211 2.77 10.06 -6.06
C ILE A 211 1.37 10.05 -6.65
N LEU A 212 0.53 10.92 -6.12
CA LEU A 212 -0.77 11.24 -6.68
C LEU A 212 -0.60 12.34 -7.74
N VAL A 213 -1.09 12.07 -8.94
CA VAL A 213 -1.05 13.01 -10.07
C VAL A 213 -2.40 13.69 -10.19
N TRP A 214 -2.37 15.01 -10.10
CA TRP A 214 -3.50 15.87 -10.35
C TRP A 214 -3.36 16.52 -11.72
N SER A 215 -4.49 16.72 -12.39
CA SER A 215 -4.54 17.55 -13.58
C SER A 215 -5.64 18.58 -13.48
N ARG A 216 -5.37 19.71 -14.13
CA ARG A 216 -6.33 20.78 -14.35
C ARG A 216 -6.33 21.10 -15.84
N SER A 217 -7.53 21.25 -16.41
CA SER A 217 -7.67 21.75 -17.77
C SER A 217 -7.56 23.27 -17.78
N ASP A 218 -7.14 23.86 -18.89
CA ASP A 218 -7.00 25.33 -19.02
C ASP A 218 -8.33 26.06 -18.75
N ASN A 219 -9.46 25.37 -18.93
CA ASN A 219 -10.82 25.92 -18.82
C ASN A 219 -11.52 25.57 -17.50
N SER A 220 -10.87 24.84 -16.59
CA SER A 220 -11.44 24.45 -15.30
C SER A 220 -10.64 25.04 -14.16
N SER A 221 -11.33 25.58 -13.15
CA SER A 221 -10.72 25.93 -11.87
C SER A 221 -10.47 24.71 -10.99
N GLU A 222 -11.03 23.55 -11.33
CA GLU A 222 -11.02 22.35 -10.50
C GLU A 222 -9.87 21.40 -10.87
N TRP A 223 -9.18 20.92 -9.85
CA TRP A 223 -8.21 19.84 -9.96
C TRP A 223 -8.91 18.49 -9.95
N SER A 224 -8.46 17.58 -10.81
CA SER A 224 -8.93 16.20 -10.89
C SER A 224 -7.77 15.23 -10.66
N ARG A 225 -8.02 14.14 -9.95
CA ARG A 225 -7.03 13.06 -9.77
C ARG A 225 -7.06 12.17 -10.99
N VAL A 226 -5.93 12.01 -11.68
CA VAL A 226 -5.86 11.32 -12.99
C VAL A 226 -5.00 10.07 -12.96
N ALA A 227 -4.02 10.03 -12.08
CA ALA A 227 -3.17 8.86 -11.93
C ALA A 227 -2.61 8.80 -10.52
N PHE A 228 -2.18 7.60 -10.15
CA PHE A 228 -1.42 7.35 -8.95
C PHE A 228 -0.32 6.34 -9.26
N VAL A 229 0.89 6.61 -8.78
CA VAL A 229 2.02 5.69 -8.91
C VAL A 229 2.52 5.31 -7.53
N LEU A 230 2.66 4.01 -7.28
CA LEU A 230 3.48 3.47 -6.21
C LEU A 230 4.85 3.15 -6.75
N PHE A 231 5.88 3.37 -5.95
CA PHE A 231 7.22 2.95 -6.30
C PHE A 231 7.96 2.35 -5.11
N LEU A 232 8.81 1.40 -5.43
CA LEU A 232 9.72 0.71 -4.53
C LEU A 232 11.12 0.98 -5.05
N GLY A 233 12.03 1.29 -4.15
CA GLY A 233 13.38 1.69 -4.49
C GLY A 233 14.34 1.38 -3.37
N ASN A 234 15.62 1.35 -3.72
CA ASN A 234 16.72 1.33 -2.77
C ASN A 234 17.14 2.76 -2.40
N GLU A 235 18.25 2.90 -1.69
CA GLU A 235 18.79 4.21 -1.27
C GLU A 235 19.13 5.17 -2.44
N LYS A 236 19.15 4.70 -3.69
CA LYS A 236 19.63 5.49 -4.84
C LYS A 236 18.74 5.43 -6.08
N LEU A 237 17.99 4.37 -6.24
CA LEU A 237 17.29 4.04 -7.48
C LEU A 237 15.92 3.43 -7.19
N ILE A 238 14.97 3.73 -8.06
CA ILE A 238 13.67 3.08 -8.12
C ILE A 238 13.84 1.74 -8.83
N CYS A 239 13.40 0.66 -8.18
CA CYS A 239 13.53 -0.71 -8.66
C CYS A 239 12.22 -1.21 -9.29
N SER A 240 11.08 -0.69 -8.85
CA SER A 240 9.78 -1.09 -9.37
C SER A 240 8.75 0.00 -9.20
N MET A 241 7.79 0.07 -10.12
CA MET A 241 6.69 1.01 -10.09
C MET A 241 5.38 0.34 -10.48
N LYS A 242 4.28 0.81 -9.91
CA LYS A 242 2.93 0.42 -10.28
C LYS A 242 2.06 1.63 -10.48
N TRP A 243 1.54 1.79 -11.70
CA TRP A 243 0.64 2.87 -12.06
C TRP A 243 -0.81 2.40 -12.01
N TYR A 244 -1.64 3.28 -11.46
CA TYR A 244 -3.08 3.16 -11.37
C TYR A 244 -3.70 4.37 -12.07
N PHE A 245 -4.72 4.10 -12.90
CA PHE A 245 -5.51 5.11 -13.62
C PHE A 245 -7.00 5.05 -13.26
N ASP A 246 -7.38 4.12 -12.38
CA ASP A 246 -8.76 3.95 -11.95
C ASP A 246 -9.14 5.01 -10.92
N GLY A 247 -9.97 5.95 -11.36
CA GLY A 247 -10.54 7.02 -10.53
C GLY A 247 -11.23 6.52 -9.26
N HIS A 248 -11.74 5.29 -9.23
CA HIS A 248 -12.37 4.71 -8.05
C HIS A 248 -11.36 4.46 -6.92
N LEU A 249 -10.13 4.07 -7.26
CA LEU A 249 -9.06 3.87 -6.27
C LEU A 249 -8.64 5.19 -5.62
N PHE A 250 -8.73 6.30 -6.35
CA PHE A 250 -8.23 7.58 -5.88
C PHE A 250 -9.15 8.26 -4.88
N ARG A 251 -10.47 7.97 -4.90
CA ARG A 251 -11.47 8.66 -4.05
C ARG A 251 -11.20 8.52 -2.57
N ASN A 252 -10.63 7.38 -2.17
CA ASN A 252 -10.39 7.05 -0.77
C ASN A 252 -9.01 7.50 -0.27
N ILE A 253 -8.18 8.09 -1.14
CA ILE A 253 -6.90 8.68 -0.76
C ILE A 253 -7.16 10.07 -0.17
N ILE A 254 -6.83 10.25 1.10
CA ILE A 254 -6.88 11.57 1.75
C ILE A 254 -5.60 12.31 1.40
N CYS A 255 -5.72 13.38 0.61
CA CYS A 255 -4.62 14.25 0.20
C CYS A 255 -5.20 15.64 -0.05
N GLU A 256 -4.46 16.68 0.34
CA GLU A 256 -4.84 18.06 0.10
C GLU A 256 -4.89 18.36 -1.40
N ASN A 257 -5.89 19.14 -1.81
CA ASN A 257 -5.95 19.63 -3.19
C ASN A 257 -4.75 20.57 -3.44
N PRO A 258 -4.19 20.57 -4.66
CA PRO A 258 -3.16 21.54 -5.01
C PRO A 258 -3.66 22.97 -4.81
N ILE A 259 -2.80 23.83 -4.25
CA ILE A 259 -3.10 25.25 -4.07
C ILE A 259 -3.26 25.87 -5.46
N ILE A 260 -4.36 26.60 -5.66
CA ILE A 260 -4.60 27.39 -6.86
C ILE A 260 -3.71 28.62 -6.78
N SER A 261 -2.55 28.57 -7.43
CA SER A 261 -1.72 29.76 -7.73
C SER A 261 -2.14 30.37 -9.05
#